data_AF-A0A4Y9T5L9-F1
#
_entry.id   AF-A0A4Y9T5L9-F1
#
_cell.length_a   1.000
_cell.length_b   1.000
_cell.length_c   1.000
_cell.angle_alpha   90.00
_cell.angle_beta   90.00
_cell.angle_gamma   90.00
#
_symmetry.space_group_name_H-M   'P 1'
#
loop_
_entity.id
_entity.type
_entity.pdbx_description
1 polymer ?
#
loop_
_entity_poly.entity_id
_entity_poly.type
_entity_poly.pdbx_seq_one_letter_code
_entity_poly.pdbx_strand_id
1 'polypeptide(L)'
;AQNLREEREEDGELKEISGQILEQTKRVSRIVQSLMSFAHAGSHQHSDEPVCLAEVAQDAIGLLALNRRNFEVQFYNLCDPDHWVEGDPQRLAQVLINLLSNARDASPPGSAVRVKSEAGEHTVDLIVEDEGSGIPSSIKD
;
A
#
# COMPACT_ATOMS: atom_id res chain seq x y z
N ALA A 1 46.69 -4.93 -15.44
CA ALA A 1 45.53 -4.23 -16.02
C ALA A 1 44.35 -5.17 -16.32
N GLN A 2 44.61 -6.45 -16.64
CA GLN A 2 43.57 -7.46 -16.90
C GLN A 2 42.85 -7.92 -15.61
N ASN A 3 43.59 -8.19 -14.53
CA ASN A 3 43.00 -8.60 -13.24
C ASN A 3 42.03 -7.56 -12.63
N LEU A 4 42.24 -6.26 -12.88
CA LEU A 4 41.36 -5.18 -12.38
C LEU A 4 40.03 -5.06 -13.14
N ARG A 5 39.89 -5.73 -14.30
CA ARG A 5 38.63 -5.80 -15.06
C ARG A 5 37.80 -7.00 -14.62
N GLU A 6 38.42 -8.16 -14.41
CA GLU A 6 37.75 -9.38 -13.93
C GLU A 6 37.17 -9.19 -12.52
N GLU A 7 37.93 -8.60 -11.58
CA GLU A 7 37.41 -8.29 -10.22
C GLU A 7 36.24 -7.30 -10.22
N ARG A 8 36.19 -6.38 -11.20
CA ARG A 8 35.08 -5.40 -11.34
C ARG A 8 33.83 -5.98 -11.99
N GLU A 9 33.99 -6.98 -12.85
CA GLU A 9 32.87 -7.72 -13.45
C GLU A 9 32.24 -8.67 -12.42
N GLU A 10 33.05 -9.38 -11.63
CA GLU A 10 32.57 -10.20 -10.50
C GLU A 10 31.82 -9.37 -9.45
N ASP A 11 32.34 -8.19 -9.06
CA ASP A 11 31.65 -7.28 -8.13
C ASP A 11 30.30 -6.78 -8.69
N GLY A 12 30.19 -6.63 -10.02
CA GLY A 12 28.96 -6.26 -10.70
C GLY A 12 27.91 -7.37 -10.61
N GLU A 13 28.30 -8.61 -10.94
CA GLU A 13 27.44 -9.79 -10.87
C GLU A 13 27.00 -10.10 -9.43
N LEU A 14 27.92 -10.03 -8.45
CA LEU A 14 27.60 -10.21 -7.03
C LEU A 14 26.59 -9.18 -6.51
N LYS A 15 26.68 -7.93 -6.98
CA LYS A 15 25.76 -6.86 -6.62
C LYS A 15 24.39 -7.04 -7.26
N GLU A 16 24.34 -7.54 -8.49
CA GLU A 16 23.10 -7.88 -9.19
C GLU A 16 22.38 -9.06 -8.52
N ILE A 17 23.10 -10.14 -8.22
CA ILE A 17 22.57 -11.31 -7.48
C ILE A 17 22.07 -10.89 -6.10
N SER A 18 22.83 -10.07 -5.38
CA SER A 18 22.41 -9.54 -4.06
C SER A 18 21.14 -8.68 -4.17
N GLY A 19 21.02 -7.88 -5.23
CA GLY A 19 19.82 -7.12 -5.54
C GLY A 19 18.60 -8.00 -5.77
N GLN A 20 18.75 -9.06 -6.56
CA GLN A 20 17.69 -10.04 -6.81
C GLN A 20 17.27 -10.78 -5.53
N ILE A 21 18.22 -11.21 -4.71
CA ILE A 21 17.94 -11.86 -3.41
C ILE A 21 17.15 -10.92 -2.49
N LEU A 22 17.53 -9.64 -2.45
CA LEU A 22 16.82 -8.65 -1.64
C LEU A 22 15.38 -8.45 -2.13
N GLU A 23 15.17 -8.41 -3.45
CA GLU A 23 13.84 -8.31 -4.04
C GLU A 23 12.97 -9.53 -3.74
N GLN A 24 13.53 -10.74 -3.88
CA GLN A 24 12.82 -11.98 -3.53
C GLN A 24 12.50 -12.05 -2.03
N THR A 25 13.41 -11.59 -1.16
CA THR A 25 13.16 -11.53 0.29
C THR A 25 11.99 -10.59 0.60
N LYS A 26 11.96 -9.39 -0.01
CA LYS A 26 10.84 -8.45 0.12
C LYS A 26 9.52 -9.06 -0.38
N ARG A 27 9.56 -9.86 -1.45
CA ARG A 27 8.38 -10.55 -1.98
C ARG A 27 7.88 -11.61 -1.00
N VAL A 28 8.77 -12.44 -0.44
CA VAL A 28 8.42 -13.45 0.56
C VAL A 28 7.86 -12.81 1.82
N SER A 29 8.47 -11.72 2.32
CA SER A 29 7.94 -10.98 3.47
C SER A 29 6.53 -10.46 3.23
N ARG A 30 6.25 -9.91 2.03
CA ARG A 30 4.89 -9.49 1.65
C ARG A 30 3.91 -10.66 1.64
N ILE A 31 4.27 -11.81 1.10
CA ILE A 31 3.42 -13.01 1.09
C ILE A 31 3.11 -13.48 2.51
N VAL A 32 4.13 -13.56 3.38
CA VAL A 32 3.96 -13.98 4.78
C VAL A 32 3.08 -12.99 5.55
N GLN A 33 3.25 -11.69 5.33
CA GLN A 33 2.38 -10.67 5.92
C GLN A 33 0.93 -10.83 5.45
N SER A 34 0.69 -10.99 4.14
CA SER A 34 -0.66 -11.22 3.61
C SER A 34 -1.31 -12.47 4.19
N LEU A 35 -0.57 -13.58 4.32
CA LEU A 35 -1.05 -14.82 4.93
C LEU A 35 -1.34 -14.66 6.43
N MET A 36 -0.49 -13.93 7.16
CA MET A 36 -0.75 -13.62 8.57
C MET A 36 -1.99 -12.73 8.73
N SER A 37 -2.12 -11.66 7.95
CA SER A 37 -3.32 -10.80 7.98
C SER A 37 -4.58 -11.58 7.65
N PHE A 38 -4.52 -12.51 6.69
CA PHE A 38 -5.64 -13.40 6.36
C PHE A 38 -5.98 -14.35 7.52
N ALA A 39 -4.98 -15.00 8.13
CA ALA A 39 -5.18 -15.92 9.24
C ALA A 39 -5.73 -15.23 10.51
N HIS A 40 -5.37 -13.96 10.74
CA HIS A 40 -5.82 -13.18 11.89
C HIS A 40 -7.16 -12.45 11.67
N ALA A 41 -7.72 -12.48 10.45
CA ALA A 41 -9.00 -11.85 10.14
C ALA A 41 -10.21 -12.45 10.87
N GLY A 42 -10.07 -13.64 11.47
CA GLY A 42 -11.13 -14.34 12.19
C GLY A 42 -10.96 -14.44 13.72
N SER A 43 -9.90 -13.90 14.31
CA SER A 43 -9.54 -14.16 15.73
C SER A 43 -9.60 -12.96 16.68
N HIS A 44 -9.93 -11.77 16.20
CA HIS A 44 -10.01 -10.58 17.04
C HIS A 44 -11.45 -10.33 17.49
N GLN A 45 -11.66 -10.18 18.81
CA GLN A 45 -12.92 -9.65 19.34
C GLN A 45 -13.14 -8.27 18.72
N HIS A 46 -14.17 -8.15 17.89
CA HIS A 46 -14.57 -6.89 17.27
C HIS A 46 -14.84 -5.86 18.37
N SER A 47 -13.98 -4.84 18.49
CA SER A 47 -14.36 -3.58 19.09
C SER A 47 -14.97 -2.74 17.98
N ASP A 48 -16.27 -2.89 17.78
CA ASP A 48 -17.02 -1.97 16.92
C ASP A 48 -17.10 -0.65 17.70
N GLU A 49 -16.16 0.25 17.39
CA GLU A 49 -16.14 1.60 17.91
C GLU A 49 -16.43 2.60 16.79
N PRO A 50 -16.91 3.82 17.10
CA PRO A 50 -17.05 4.86 16.10
C PRO A 50 -15.69 5.26 15.53
N VAL A 51 -15.53 5.13 14.22
CA VAL A 51 -14.29 5.44 13.49
C VAL A 51 -14.54 6.54 12.47
N CYS A 52 -13.74 7.61 12.54
CA CYS A 52 -13.70 8.66 11.53
C CYS A 52 -12.85 8.21 10.33
N LEU A 53 -13.47 8.08 9.15
CA LEU A 53 -12.75 7.60 7.96
C LEU A 53 -11.67 8.58 7.47
N ALA A 54 -11.86 9.88 7.71
CA ALA A 54 -10.86 10.88 7.37
C ALA A 54 -9.58 10.74 8.20
N GLU A 55 -9.70 10.40 9.49
CA GLU A 55 -8.53 10.17 10.36
C GLU A 55 -7.78 8.90 9.95
N VAL A 56 -8.50 7.80 9.70
CA VAL A 56 -7.88 6.55 9.26
C VAL A 56 -7.15 6.73 7.92
N ALA A 57 -7.75 7.45 6.97
CA ALA A 57 -7.11 7.77 5.70
C ALA A 57 -5.84 8.61 5.90
N GLN A 58 -5.90 9.60 6.81
CA GLN A 58 -4.77 10.47 7.11
C GLN A 58 -3.59 9.70 7.71
N ASP A 59 -3.85 8.80 8.65
CA ASP A 59 -2.84 7.97 9.30
C ASP A 59 -2.17 7.01 8.30
N ALA A 60 -2.97 6.36 7.44
CA ALA A 60 -2.48 5.47 6.41
C ALA A 60 -1.56 6.22 5.41
N ILE A 61 -1.97 7.41 4.97
CA ILE A 61 -1.17 8.29 4.11
C ILE A 61 0.12 8.71 4.81
N GLY A 62 0.04 9.10 6.09
CA GLY A 62 1.17 9.50 6.90
C GLY A 62 2.24 8.41 7.00
N LEU A 63 1.82 7.17 7.25
CA LEU A 63 2.73 6.01 7.30
C LEU A 63 3.43 5.74 5.97
N LEU A 64 2.73 5.87 4.84
CA LEU A 64 3.31 5.70 3.52
C LEU A 64 4.27 6.84 3.16
N ALA A 65 4.00 8.07 3.61
CA ALA A 65 4.87 9.22 3.41
C ALA A 65 6.20 9.14 4.18
N LEU A 66 6.29 8.34 5.26
CA LEU A 66 7.54 8.12 6.00
C LEU A 66 8.57 7.29 5.20
N ASN A 67 8.12 6.50 4.22
CA ASN A 67 9.00 5.77 3.30
C ASN A 67 9.50 6.68 2.16
N ARG A 68 10.26 7.73 2.54
CA ARG A 68 10.70 8.85 1.70
C ARG A 68 11.66 8.51 0.55
N ARG A 69 11.97 7.23 0.29
CA ARG A 69 13.00 6.90 -0.72
C ARG A 69 12.56 7.24 -2.15
N ASN A 70 11.26 7.24 -2.44
CA ASN A 70 10.71 7.50 -3.78
C ASN A 70 9.37 8.26 -3.67
N PHE A 71 9.37 9.58 -3.48
CA PHE A 71 8.14 10.40 -3.61
C PHE A 71 7.74 10.54 -5.09
N GLU A 72 7.35 9.41 -5.71
CA GLU A 72 6.89 9.37 -7.09
C GLU A 72 5.38 9.62 -7.18
N VAL A 73 4.61 9.60 -6.10
CA VAL A 73 3.15 9.79 -6.14
C VAL A 73 2.70 10.71 -5.00
N GLN A 74 1.71 11.57 -5.28
CA GLN A 74 1.10 12.48 -4.31
C GLN A 74 -0.21 11.89 -3.77
N PHE A 75 -0.35 11.82 -2.45
CA PHE A 75 -1.57 11.34 -1.80
C PHE A 75 -2.46 12.49 -1.37
N TYR A 76 -3.76 12.35 -1.60
CA TYR A 76 -4.78 13.32 -1.19
C TYR A 76 -5.85 12.64 -0.34
N ASN A 77 -6.08 13.17 0.86
CA ASN A 77 -7.22 12.83 1.69
C ASN A 77 -8.36 13.80 1.38
N LEU A 78 -9.40 13.29 0.75
CA LEU A 78 -10.63 13.99 0.38
C LEU A 78 -11.84 13.38 1.10
N CYS A 79 -11.60 12.61 2.17
CA CYS A 79 -12.67 12.10 3.02
C CYS A 79 -13.36 13.24 3.76
N ASP A 80 -14.69 13.17 3.84
CA ASP A 80 -15.46 14.04 4.72
C ASP A 80 -15.15 13.72 6.19
N PRO A 81 -14.76 14.70 7.03
CA PRO A 81 -14.55 14.52 8.46
C PRO A 81 -15.80 14.08 9.24
N ASP A 82 -16.99 14.29 8.70
CA ASP A 82 -18.26 13.92 9.32
C ASP A 82 -18.71 12.49 8.95
N HIS A 83 -17.93 11.76 8.15
CA HIS A 83 -18.21 10.37 7.81
C HIS A 83 -17.62 9.40 8.84
N TRP A 84 -18.53 8.85 9.65
CA TRP A 84 -18.24 7.89 10.72
C TRP A 84 -18.83 6.51 10.40
N VAL A 85 -18.10 5.46 10.78
CA VAL A 85 -18.56 4.06 10.69
C VAL A 85 -18.30 3.33 12.00
N GLU A 86 -19.06 2.28 12.29
CA GLU A 86 -18.72 1.35 13.38
C GLU A 86 -17.73 0.30 12.87
N GLY A 87 -16.61 0.12 13.57
CA GLY A 87 -15.65 -0.92 13.24
C GLY A 87 -14.32 -0.82 13.97
N ASP A 88 -13.35 -1.60 13.49
CA ASP A 88 -11.99 -1.63 14.03
C ASP A 88 -11.08 -0.68 13.21
N PRO A 89 -10.59 0.42 13.81
CA PRO A 89 -9.77 1.40 13.11
C PRO A 89 -8.42 0.82 12.65
N GLN A 90 -7.84 -0.13 13.37
CA GLN A 90 -6.57 -0.75 12.98
C GLN A 90 -6.75 -1.62 11.73
N ARG A 91 -7.86 -2.35 11.64
CA ARG A 91 -8.18 -3.15 10.45
C ARG A 91 -8.49 -2.26 9.25
N LEU A 92 -9.26 -1.19 9.43
CA LEU A 92 -9.54 -0.22 8.37
C LEU A 92 -8.24 0.44 7.87
N ALA A 93 -7.36 0.86 8.78
CA ALA A 93 -6.05 1.40 8.44
C ALA A 93 -5.21 0.38 7.64
N GLN A 94 -5.18 -0.88 8.07
CA GLN A 94 -4.44 -1.94 7.36
C GLN A 94 -4.95 -2.18 5.94
N VAL A 95 -6.28 -2.17 5.75
CA VAL A 95 -6.88 -2.28 4.41
C VAL A 95 -6.49 -1.08 3.56
N LEU A 96 -6.63 0.14 4.08
CA LEU A 96 -6.24 1.37 3.39
C LEU A 96 -4.75 1.38 3.00
N ILE A 97 -3.85 1.00 3.91
CA ILE A 97 -2.41 0.93 3.63
C ILE A 97 -2.13 -0.01 2.46
N ASN A 98 -2.79 -1.17 2.43
CA ASN A 98 -2.63 -2.13 1.34
C ASN A 98 -3.12 -1.56 0.01
N LEU A 99 -4.30 -0.94 -0.01
CA LEU A 99 -4.86 -0.32 -1.21
C LEU A 99 -3.98 0.83 -1.70
N LEU A 100 -3.53 1.71 -0.81
CA LEU A 100 -2.69 2.85 -1.14
C LEU A 100 -1.29 2.45 -1.59
N SER A 101 -0.72 1.39 -1.01
CA SER A 101 0.55 0.81 -1.49
C SER A 101 0.39 0.26 -2.90
N ASN A 102 -0.70 -0.46 -3.18
CA ASN A 102 -0.97 -0.98 -4.52
C ASN A 102 -1.18 0.15 -5.54
N ALA A 103 -1.96 1.17 -5.17
CA ALA A 103 -2.21 2.36 -5.98
C ALA A 103 -0.90 3.08 -6.33
N ARG A 104 -0.02 3.30 -5.34
CA ARG A 104 1.31 3.88 -5.56
C ARG A 104 2.15 3.03 -6.51
N ASP A 105 2.21 1.72 -6.28
CA ASP A 105 3.08 0.83 -7.05
C ASP A 105 2.58 0.65 -8.51
N ALA A 106 1.29 0.84 -8.77
CA ALA A 106 0.68 0.80 -10.09
C ALA A 106 0.72 2.15 -10.84
N SER A 107 0.95 3.25 -10.12
CA SER A 107 0.86 4.61 -10.66
C SER A 107 2.21 5.11 -11.22
N PRO A 108 2.19 5.91 -12.30
CA PRO A 108 3.40 6.51 -12.85
C PRO A 108 3.95 7.62 -11.93
N PRO A 109 5.25 7.95 -12.02
CA PRO A 109 5.83 9.05 -11.26
C PRO A 109 5.17 10.41 -11.58
N GLY A 110 4.98 11.24 -10.56
CA GLY A 110 4.31 12.54 -10.57
C GLY A 110 2.79 12.49 -10.44
N SER A 111 2.17 11.31 -10.41
CA SER A 111 0.71 11.15 -10.37
C SER A 111 0.10 11.37 -8.98
N ALA A 112 -1.23 11.36 -8.95
CA ALA A 112 -2.02 11.52 -7.73
C ALA A 112 -2.77 10.22 -7.37
N VAL A 113 -2.83 9.92 -6.07
CA VAL A 113 -3.71 8.92 -5.47
C VAL A 113 -4.65 9.62 -4.51
N ARG A 114 -5.95 9.44 -4.68
CA ARG A 114 -6.99 10.15 -3.93
C ARG A 114 -7.80 9.17 -3.11
N VAL A 115 -8.01 9.49 -1.84
CA VAL A 115 -8.93 8.76 -0.96
C VAL A 115 -10.11 9.66 -0.68
N LYS A 116 -11.33 9.21 -0.96
CA LYS A 116 -12.55 9.96 -0.69
C LYS A 116 -13.57 9.08 0.03
N SER A 117 -14.45 9.72 0.79
CA SER A 117 -15.58 9.05 1.41
C SER A 117 -16.88 9.64 0.89
N GLU A 118 -17.83 8.79 0.54
CA GLU A 118 -19.15 9.17 0.02
C GLU A 118 -20.24 8.52 0.89
N ALA A 119 -21.10 9.33 1.52
CA ALA A 119 -22.20 8.80 2.32
C ALA A 119 -23.32 8.25 1.42
N GLY A 120 -23.69 7.00 1.66
CA GLY A 120 -24.91 6.37 1.16
C GLY A 120 -26.03 6.42 2.18
N GLU A 121 -27.10 5.67 1.93
CA GLU A 121 -28.29 5.64 2.81
C GLU A 121 -28.00 4.93 4.14
N HIS A 122 -27.18 3.89 4.13
CA HIS A 122 -26.88 3.04 5.31
C HIS A 122 -25.38 2.73 5.46
N THR A 123 -24.55 3.21 4.54
CA THR A 123 -23.13 2.90 4.45
C THR A 123 -22.34 4.14 4.08
N VAL A 124 -21.04 4.12 4.31
CA VAL A 124 -20.12 5.09 3.72
C VAL A 124 -19.17 4.34 2.81
N ASP A 125 -19.11 4.75 1.56
CA ASP A 125 -18.17 4.20 0.59
C ASP A 125 -16.83 4.90 0.74
N LEU A 126 -15.78 4.11 0.98
CA LEU A 126 -14.41 4.58 1.02
C LEU A 126 -13.71 4.21 -0.28
N ILE A 127 -13.36 5.21 -1.07
CA ILE A 127 -12.94 5.04 -2.46
C ILE A 127 -11.48 5.48 -2.58
N VAL A 128 -10.64 4.59 -3.12
CA VAL A 128 -9.25 4.87 -3.47
C VAL A 128 -9.16 4.93 -5.00
N GLU A 129 -8.73 6.08 -5.52
CA GLU A 129 -8.54 6.32 -6.94
C GLU A 129 -7.07 6.56 -7.25
N ASP A 130 -6.56 5.89 -8.28
CA ASP A 130 -5.18 6.01 -8.76
C ASP A 130 -5.15 6.29 -10.27
N GLU A 131 -4.01 6.79 -10.76
CA GLU A 131 -3.79 7.11 -12.17
C GLU A 131 -2.89 6.07 -12.86
N GLY A 132 -2.90 4.83 -12.35
CA GLY A 132 -2.11 3.71 -12.83
C GLY A 132 -2.64 3.07 -14.12
N SER A 133 -1.97 1.98 -14.52
CA SER A 133 -2.32 1.21 -15.72
C SER A 133 -3.67 0.47 -15.61
N GLY A 134 -4.28 0.47 -14.42
CA GLY A 134 -5.51 -0.25 -14.12
C GLY A 134 -5.33 -1.76 -14.13
N ILE A 135 -6.45 -2.47 -13.90
CA ILE A 135 -6.48 -3.93 -13.89
C ILE A 135 -6.75 -4.44 -15.32
N PRO A 136 -5.92 -5.34 -15.88
CA PRO A 136 -6.15 -5.92 -17.20
C PRO A 136 -7.53 -6.57 -17.33
N SER A 137 -8.19 -6.38 -18.46
CA SER A 137 -9.56 -6.86 -18.69
C SER A 137 -9.71 -8.38 -18.56
N SER A 138 -8.63 -9.14 -18.78
CA SER A 138 -8.62 -10.60 -18.66
C SER A 138 -8.73 -11.12 -17.22
N ILE A 139 -8.59 -10.24 -16.22
CA ILE A 139 -8.68 -10.56 -14.79
C ILE A 139 -9.62 -9.60 -14.04
N LYS A 140 -10.45 -8.82 -14.77
CA LYS A 140 -11.57 -8.09 -14.18
C LYS A 140 -12.73 -9.07 -14.01
N ASP A 141 -13.20 -9.23 -12.77
CA ASP A 141 -14.39 -10.02 -12.43
C ASP A 141 -15.68 -9.43 -13.02
#